data_AF-A0A1X0R0E1-F1
#
_entry.id   AF-A0A1X0R0E1-F1
#
_cell.length_a   1.000
_cell.length_b   1.000
_cell.length_c   1.000
_cell.angle_alpha   90.00
_cell.angle_beta   90.00
_cell.angle_gamma   90.00
#
_symmetry.space_group_name_H-M   'P 1'
#
loop_
_entity.id
_entity.type
_entity.pdbx_description
1 polymer ?
#
loop_
_entity_poly.entity_id
_entity_poly.type
_entity_poly.pdbx_seq_one_letter_code
_entity_poly.pdbx_strand_id
1 'polypeptide(L)' 'MERVMYTLDRHDKKGFFIVMDNCRIHHPAFVVDVTNKRGYKPLFMSPYSPFLNLIEEC' A
#
# COMPACT_ATOMS: atom_id res chain seq x y z
N MET A 1 -4.95 12.60 6.70
CA MET A 1 -4.56 11.52 5.77
C MET A 1 -3.76 12.00 4.55
N GLU A 2 -3.88 13.26 4.10
CA GLU A 2 -3.25 13.71 2.83
C GLU A 2 -1.71 13.77 2.81
N ARG A 3 -1.04 13.92 3.96
CA ARG A 3 0.42 14.20 3.97
C ARG A 3 1.31 13.03 3.54
N VAL A 4 0.92 11.77 3.79
CA VAL A 4 1.80 10.61 3.54
C VAL A 4 1.84 10.22 2.06
N MET A 5 0.70 10.27 1.37
CA MET A 5 0.64 9.91 -0.05
C MET A 5 1.39 10.90 -0.95
N TYR A 6 1.54 12.16 -0.50
CA TYR A 6 2.29 13.18 -1.22
C TYR A 6 3.79 12.86 -1.34
N THR A 7 4.34 12.07 -0.40
CA THR A 7 5.74 11.64 -0.46
C THR A 7 5.98 10.73 -1.67
N LEU A 8 5.08 9.78 -1.93
CA LEU A 8 5.18 8.89 -3.09
C LEU A 8 5.03 9.66 -4.41
N ASP A 9 4.16 10.67 -4.42
CA ASP A 9 3.94 11.53 -5.59
C ASP A 9 5.22 12.32 -5.93
N ARG A 10 5.95 12.82 -4.92
CA ARG A 10 7.21 13.56 -5.11
C ARG A 10 8.35 12.72 -5.71
N HIS A 11 8.30 11.40 -5.55
CA HIS A 11 9.33 10.48 -6.03
C HIS A 11 8.94 9.79 -7.35
N ASP A 12 7.86 10.25 -8.00
CA ASP A 12 7.35 9.74 -9.28
C ASP A 12 7.17 8.21 -9.30
N LYS A 13 6.64 7.66 -8.20
CA LYS A 13 6.44 6.21 -8.03
C LYS A 13 5.11 5.72 -8.58
N LYS A 14 4.48 6.46 -9.49
CA LYS A 14 3.23 6.01 -10.13
C LYS A 14 3.48 4.71 -10.89
N GLY A 15 2.52 3.80 -10.85
CA GLY A 15 2.60 2.46 -11.42
C GLY A 15 3.22 1.40 -10.50
N PHE A 16 3.84 1.81 -9.39
CA PHE A 16 4.45 0.90 -8.42
C PHE A 16 3.38 0.21 -7.56
N PHE A 17 3.76 -0.95 -7.02
CA PHE A 17 2.94 -1.68 -6.07
C PHE A 17 3.14 -1.13 -4.66
N ILE A 18 2.04 -0.91 -3.94
CA ILE A 18 2.05 -0.67 -2.51
C ILE A 18 1.74 -2.00 -1.83
N VAL A 19 2.78 -2.61 -1.25
CA VAL A 19 2.64 -3.84 -0.46
C VAL A 19 1.99 -3.48 0.87
N MET A 20 0.87 -4.14 1.18
CA MET A 20 0.13 -3.98 2.43
C MET A 20 -0.07 -5.35 3.08
N ASP A 21 -0.09 -5.37 4.41
CA ASP A 21 -0.51 -6.53 5.16
C ASP A 21 -2.01 -6.80 4.95
N ASN A 22 -2.43 -8.02 5.27
CA ASN A 22 -3.78 -8.48 5.00
C ASN A 22 -4.81 -8.00 6.06
N CYS A 23 -4.50 -6.94 6.81
CA CYS A 23 -5.40 -6.44 7.85
C CYS A 23 -6.69 -5.86 7.25
N ARG A 24 -7.82 -6.08 7.93
CA ARG A 24 -9.15 -5.66 7.46
C ARG A 24 -9.25 -4.16 7.19
N ILE A 25 -8.42 -3.35 7.82
CA ILE A 25 -8.39 -1.88 7.66
C ILE A 25 -7.86 -1.44 6.29
N HIS A 26 -7.14 -2.29 5.54
CA HIS A 26 -6.61 -1.98 4.20
C HIS A 26 -7.56 -2.34 3.06
N HIS A 27 -8.60 -3.12 3.35
CA HIS A 27 -9.57 -3.62 2.38
C HIS A 27 -10.79 -2.73 2.08
N PRO A 28 -11.13 -1.67 2.84
CA PRO A 28 -12.25 -0.81 2.47
C PRO A 28 -12.08 -0.27 1.05
N ALA A 29 -13.17 -0.25 0.27
CA ALA A 29 -13.16 0.21 -1.11
C ALA A 29 -12.53 1.60 -1.28
N PHE A 30 -12.74 2.52 -0.32
CA PHE A 30 -12.14 3.85 -0.36
C PHE A 30 -10.60 3.81 -0.39
N VAL A 31 -9.96 2.88 0.31
CA VAL A 31 -8.49 2.75 0.36
C VAL A 31 -7.97 2.31 -1.01
N VAL A 32 -8.61 1.28 -1.57
CA VAL A 32 -8.28 0.74 -2.89
C VAL A 32 -8.51 1.80 -3.98
N ASP A 33 -9.63 2.50 -3.93
CA ASP A 33 -10.00 3.53 -4.90
C ASP A 33 -9.04 4.72 -4.89
N VAL A 34 -8.69 5.23 -3.70
CA VAL A 34 -7.75 6.35 -3.57
C VAL A 34 -6.36 5.96 -4.07
N THR A 35 -5.93 4.73 -3.78
CA THR A 35 -4.64 4.19 -4.23
C THR A 35 -4.59 4.08 -5.75
N ASN A 36 -5.61 3.46 -6.36
CA ASN A 36 -5.72 3.31 -7.80
C ASN A 36 -5.85 4.66 -8.53
N LYS A 37 -6.68 5.59 -8.03
CA LYS A 37 -6.88 6.92 -8.64
C LYS A 37 -5.60 7.75 -8.70
N ARG A 38 -4.69 7.58 -7.72
CA ARG A 38 -3.38 8.23 -7.73
C ARG A 38 -2.35 7.55 -8.65
N GLY A 39 -2.70 6.38 -9.19
CA GLY A 39 -1.86 5.61 -10.12
C GLY A 39 -1.00 4.54 -9.45
N TYR A 40 -1.24 4.19 -8.19
CA TYR A 40 -0.54 3.10 -7.51
C TYR A 40 -1.36 1.81 -7.54
N LYS A 41 -0.71 0.66 -7.35
CA LYS A 41 -1.37 -0.65 -7.36
C LYS A 41 -1.30 -1.30 -5.97
N PRO A 42 -2.41 -1.45 -5.24
CA PRO A 42 -2.36 -2.15 -3.96
C PRO A 42 -2.05 -3.64 -4.17
N LEU A 43 -1.13 -4.19 -3.38
CA LEU A 43 -0.82 -5.62 -3.32
C LEU A 43 -0.94 -6.09 -1.87
N PHE A 44 -1.93 -6.95 -1.60
CA PHE A 44 -2.17 -7.50 -0.28
C PHE A 44 -1.38 -8.80 -0.11
N MET A 45 -0.63 -8.91 0.98
CA MET A 45 0.07 -10.13 1.32
C MET A 45 -0.88 -11.26 1.72
N SER A 46 -0.40 -12.51 1.65
CA SER A 46 -1.11 -13.65 2.21
C SER A 46 -1.31 -13.49 3.73
N PRO A 47 -2.43 -13.99 4.29
CA PRO A 47 -2.64 -13.98 5.74
C PRO A 47 -1.46 -14.61 6.50
N TYR A 48 -1.12 -14.05 7.66
CA TYR A 48 -0.09 -14.58 8.57
C TYR A 48 1.28 -14.82 7.91
N SER A 49 1.67 -13.97 6.96
CA SER A 49 2.97 -14.08 6.26
C SER A 49 3.92 -12.91 6.58
N PRO A 50 4.25 -12.66 7.86
CA PRO A 50 5.13 -11.55 8.25
C PRO A 50 6.54 -11.70 7.67
N PHE A 51 6.99 -12.94 7.41
CA PHE A 51 8.27 -13.23 6.76
C PHE A 51 8.38 -12.74 5.31
N LEU A 52 7.26 -12.34 4.68
CA LEU A 52 7.25 -11.70 3.36
C LEU A 52 7.35 -10.18 3.45
N ASN A 53 7.19 -9.62 4.66
CA ASN A 53 7.15 -8.19 4.87
C ASN A 53 8.54 -7.69 5.27
N LEU A 54 9.26 -7.10 4.31
CA LEU A 54 10.63 -6.62 4.50
C LEU A 54 10.79 -5.58 5.64
N ILE A 55 9.70 -4.93 6.06
CA ILE A 55 9.75 -3.97 7.18
C ILE A 55 9.68 -4.63 8.56
N GLU A 56 9.35 -5.93 8.64
CA GLU A 56 9.33 -6.70 9.89
C GLU A 56 10.71 -7.29 10.20
N GLU A 57 11.65 -7.24 9.25
CA GLU A 57 13.03 -7.68 9.43
C GLU A 57 13.81 -6.52 10.10
N CYS A 58 14.12 -6.70 11.39
CA CYS A 58 14.88 -5.76 12.23
C CYS A 58 16.40 -5.85 12.01
#